data_AF-A0A2H3B7C9-F1
#
_entry.id   AF-A0A2H3B7C9-F1
#
_cell.length_a   1.000
_cell.length_b   1.000
_cell.length_c   1.000
_cell.angle_alpha   90.00
_cell.angle_beta   90.00
_cell.angle_gamma   90.00
#
_symmetry.space_group_name_H-M   'P 1'
#
loop_
_entity.id
_entity.type
_entity.pdbx_description
1 polymer ?
#
loop_
_entity_poly.entity_id
_entity_poly.type
_entity_poly.pdbx_seq_one_letter_code
_entity_poly.pdbx_strand_id
1 'polypeptide(L)' 'VLNSSIRAELYDSGCSQHLSPYRNEFQTYQEIPPKRFTAANNQDFTAVGQGEIWVDVPDGN' A
#
# COMPACT_ATOMS: atom_id res chain seq x y z
N VAL A 1 14.44 18.26 -15.92
CA VAL A 1 14.56 17.74 -14.55
C VAL A 1 13.96 16.35 -14.57
N LEU A 2 14.76 15.31 -14.38
CA LEU A 2 14.25 13.94 -14.33
C LEU A 2 13.41 13.83 -13.06
N ASN A 3 12.08 13.73 -13.22
CA ASN A 3 11.19 13.35 -12.12
C ASN A 3 11.53 11.91 -11.74
N SER A 4 12.54 11.71 -10.88
CA SER A 4 12.61 10.47 -10.11
C SER A 4 11.36 10.48 -9.25
N SER A 5 10.40 9.60 -9.55
CA SER A 5 9.29 9.32 -8.64
C SER A 5 9.93 8.87 -7.33
N ILE A 6 9.94 9.76 -6.34
CA ILE A 6 10.41 9.44 -5.00
C ILE A 6 9.40 8.42 -4.48
N ARG A 7 9.85 7.18 -4.24
CA ARG A 7 9.05 6.15 -3.58
C ARG A 7 8.62 6.73 -2.24
N ALA A 8 7.32 6.91 -2.07
CA ALA A 8 6.71 7.39 -0.84
C ALA A 8 5.78 6.31 -0.32
N GLU A 9 5.95 5.97 0.95
CA GLU A 9 5.09 5.06 1.71
C GLU A 9 4.63 5.79 2.98
N LEU A 10 3.35 5.59 3.35
CA LEU A 10 2.75 6.16 4.54
C LEU A 10 2.25 5.02 5.43
N TYR A 11 2.83 4.89 6.62
CA TYR A 11 2.39 3.93 7.62
C TYR A 11 1.59 4.64 8.70
N ASP A 12 0.38 4.14 8.95
CA ASP A 12 -0.53 4.64 9.97
C ASP A 12 -0.80 3.51 10.98
N SER A 13 -0.42 3.73 12.24
CA SER A 13 -0.61 2.76 13.32
C SER A 13 -2.07 2.55 13.70
N GLY A 14 -2.97 3.44 13.26
CA GLY A 14 -4.42 3.30 13.43
C GLY A 14 -5.07 2.42 12.35
N CYS A 15 -4.34 1.99 11.32
CA CYS A 15 -4.89 1.19 10.24
C CYS A 15 -4.70 -0.33 10.47
N SER A 16 -5.68 -1.13 10.06
CA SER A 16 -5.58 -2.60 10.11
C SER A 16 -4.86 -3.21 8.91
N GLN A 17 -4.79 -2.49 7.77
CA GLN A 17 -4.19 -2.97 6.52
C GLN A 17 -3.50 -1.83 5.77
N HIS A 18 -2.24 -2.03 5.40
CA HIS A 18 -1.52 -1.06 4.57
C HIS A 18 -1.93 -1.18 3.09
N LEU A 19 -2.10 -0.04 2.42
CA LEU A 19 -2.39 0.02 0.98
C LEU A 19 -1.12 0.44 0.24
N SER A 20 -0.62 -0.44 -0.63
CA SER A 20 0.58 -0.19 -1.41
C SER A 20 0.28 -0.30 -2.92
N PRO A 21 0.77 0.65 -3.75
CA PRO A 21 0.72 0.54 -5.20
C PRO A 21 1.81 -0.40 -5.76
N TYR A 22 2.76 -0.86 -4.93
CA TYR A 22 3.93 -1.62 -5.35
C TYR A 22 3.68 -3.12 -5.30
N ARG A 23 2.89 -3.63 -6.27
CA ARG A 23 2.51 -5.05 -6.36
C ARG A 23 3.67 -6.04 -6.20
N ASN A 24 4.84 -5.71 -6.74
CA ASN A 24 6.00 -6.62 -6.75
C ASN A 24 6.66 -6.79 -5.38
N GLU A 25 6.27 -6.01 -4.37
CA GLU A 25 6.81 -6.09 -3.01
C GLU A 25 6.04 -7.08 -2.12
N PHE A 26 4.86 -7.52 -2.59
CA PHE A 26 4.05 -8.50 -1.90
C PHE A 26 4.63 -9.90 -2.08
N GLN A 27 5.10 -10.50 -0.99
CA GLN A 27 5.73 -11.83 -0.97
C GLN A 27 4.72 -12.96 -1.23
N THR A 28 3.51 -12.76 -0.73
CA THR A 28 2.41 -13.73 -0.80
C THR A 28 1.27 -13.20 -1.66
N TYR A 29 1.61 -12.42 -2.71
CA TYR A 29 0.61 -11.80 -3.57
C TYR A 29 -0.39 -12.83 -4.11
N GLN A 30 -1.67 -12.55 -3.90
CA GLN A 30 -2.77 -13.25 -4.52
C GLN A 30 -3.80 -12.24 -5.03
N GLU A 31 -4.43 -12.57 -6.16
CA GLU A 31 -5.55 -11.80 -6.65
C GLU A 31 -6.76 -11.96 -5.73
N ILE A 32 -7.58 -10.91 -5.65
CA ILE A 32 -8.85 -10.90 -4.92
C ILE A 32 -9.94 -10.29 -5.80
N PRO A 33 -11.23 -10.56 -5.51
CA PRO A 33 -12.30 -9.76 -6.08
C PRO A 33 -12.06 -8.27 -5.84
N PRO A 34 -12.25 -7.40 -6.85
CA PRO A 34 -12.01 -5.97 -6.72
C PRO A 34 -12.69 -5.37 -5.48
N LYS A 35 -11.89 -4.83 -4.57
CA LYS A 35 -12.37 -4.18 -3.34
C LYS A 35 -12.25 -2.67 -3.51
N ARG A 36 -13.39 -1.98 -3.54
CA ARG A 36 -13.46 -0.52 -3.69
C ARG A 36 -13.24 0.18 -2.34
N PHE A 37 -12.54 1.30 -2.37
CA PHE A 37 -12.32 2.19 -1.24
C PHE A 37 -12.61 3.62 -1.68
N THR A 38 -13.11 4.43 -0.76
CA THR A 38 -13.33 5.86 -0.95
C THR A 38 -12.45 6.61 0.04
N ALA A 39 -11.57 7.45 -0.49
CA ALA A 39 -10.72 8.32 0.31
C ALA A 39 -11.51 9.51 0.86
N ALA A 40 -10.97 10.17 1.89
CA ALA A 40 -11.59 11.35 2.51
C ALA A 40 -11.78 12.54 1.53
N ASN A 41 -11.01 12.59 0.44
CA ASN A 41 -11.16 13.58 -0.63
C ASN A 41 -12.21 13.17 -1.69
N ASN A 42 -13.06 12.17 -1.40
CA ASN A 42 -14.08 11.61 -2.28
C ASN A 42 -13.54 10.97 -3.57
N GLN A 43 -12.25 10.63 -3.62
CA GLN A 43 -11.70 9.83 -4.70
C GLN A 43 -11.87 8.35 -4.38
N ASP A 44 -12.15 7.57 -5.43
CA ASP A 44 -12.25 6.13 -5.31
C ASP A 44 -11.02 5.44 -5.87
N PHE A 45 -10.65 4.35 -5.23
CA PHE A 45 -9.63 3.43 -5.73
C PHE A 45 -10.01 1.98 -5.42
N THR A 46 -9.30 1.04 -6.02
CA THR A 46 -9.65 -0.38 -5.96
C THR A 46 -8.42 -1.23 -5.72
N ALA A 47 -8.48 -2.11 -4.73
CA ALA A 47 -7.49 -3.17 -4.56
C ALA A 47 -7.90 -4.40 -5.36
N VAL A 48 -6.96 -4.94 -6.11
CA VAL A 48 -7.12 -6.14 -6.96
C VAL A 48 -6.28 -7.32 -6.48
N GLY A 49 -5.47 -7.11 -5.44
CA GLY A 49 -4.70 -8.16 -4.79
C GLY A 49 -4.40 -7.83 -3.34
N GLN A 50 -3.94 -8.85 -2.63
CA GLN A 50 -3.49 -8.75 -1.24
C GLN A 50 -2.29 -9.66 -1.02
N GLY A 51 -1.60 -9.46 0.10
CA GLY A 51 -0.51 -10.30 0.55
C GLY A 51 0.27 -9.60 1.65
N GLU A 52 1.41 -10.18 2.01
CA GLU A 52 2.31 -9.66 3.02
C GLU A 52 3.46 -8.87 2.38
N ILE A 53 3.81 -7.76 3.01
CA ILE A 53 4.99 -6.95 2.67
C ILE A 53 5.93 -6.92 3.87
N TRP A 54 7.23 -6.89 3.62
CA TRP A 54 8.23 -6.59 4.66
C TRP A 54 8.40 -5.08 4.75
N VAL A 55 8.26 -4.54 5.95
CA VAL A 55 8.45 -3.11 6.22
C VAL A 55 9.60 -2.98 7.20
N ASP A 56 10.66 -2.30 6.77
CA ASP A 56 11.75 -1.91 7.66
C ASP A 56 11.34 -0.66 8.42
N VAL A 57 11.12 -0.80 9.73
CA VAL A 57 10.85 0.34 10.62
C VAL A 57 12.18 0.78 11.24
N PRO A 58 12.76 1.92 10.82
CA PRO A 58 13.97 2.45 11.44
C PRO A 58 13.69 2.83 12.90
N ASP A 59 14.63 2.52 13.79
CA ASP A 59 14.60 2.85 15.23
C ASP A 59 13.51 2.15 16.05
N GLY A 60 13.21 0.89 15.73
CA GLY A 60 12.33 0.04 16.54
C GLY A 60 12.81 -0.06 17.99
N ASN A 61 12.00 0.49 18.91
CA ASN A 61 12.05 0.20 20.33
C ASN A 61 10.73 -0.47 20.74
#